data_AF-A0A857DIZ7-F1
#
_entry.id   AF-A0A857DIZ7-F1
#
_cell.length_a   1.000
_cell.length_b   1.000
_cell.length_c   1.000
_cell.angle_alpha   90.00
_cell.angle_beta   90.00
_cell.angle_gamma   90.00
#
_symmetry.space_group_name_H-M   'P 1'
#
loop_
_entity.id
_entity.type
_entity.pdbx_description
1 polymer ?
#
loop_
_entity_poly.entity_id
_entity_poly.type
_entity_poly.pdbx_seq_one_letter_code
_entity_poly.pdbx_strand_id
1 'polypeptide(L)'
;MKILRKTIKMLITISLILVLVAPTTLAESETSINGQRLQDDFSAYVAGSDGSPKWITDDISWEVNNGCFENNSLKKSFAKYDSTVGTDLTFESEVTIQVSQGDKYKSAGISVYSDNNNYWSLALVEGPEAKNKMHYIELQEMFNGQWCVQDYGETKLKVGSYVGDGIEWKYNQPYVLKISLNNKSITGVVCELDGKKIWEKEYIFSSENCTKKGIPALTSAAVETKYDNAKCTINKKVYEVNAVSSYPELKIKTDTTINGKKTGFFHTQKIGDKWWVIAPDGKGFIAVGTQRMTYKGIYSEALGYSPYEQNVKSIYGSEEEWAENTAERLNSWGFNLLGIDSAPSLRHRGLAHTVSFGFGNSFSKYGEDYVIYGLDASNHCFPNVFSPKFVYYCDDLARKVIQEDQNDPWLFGYYLDNELSWWGQSFDTTYGLTDLVIKKDKTHTAKIALIKGLTKSYKLDTNYGLVNEKDEPYALVTSVAKAINGNVYSLRD
;
A
#
# COMPACT_ATOMS: atom_id res chain seq x y z
N MET A 1 -52.14 -39.45 -10.82
CA MET A 1 -53.45 -39.49 -11.51
C MET A 1 -54.31 -38.37 -10.95
N LYS A 2 -54.54 -37.34 -11.77
CA LYS A 2 -55.62 -36.33 -11.76
C LYS A 2 -56.41 -36.03 -10.46
N ILE A 3 -56.37 -34.74 -10.09
CA ILE A 3 -57.53 -33.84 -9.88
C ILE A 3 -58.44 -34.21 -8.68
N LEU A 4 -58.29 -33.51 -7.54
CA LEU A 4 -59.07 -32.32 -7.13
C LEU A 4 -60.55 -32.58 -6.79
N ARG A 5 -60.97 -32.05 -5.63
CA ARG A 5 -62.33 -31.77 -5.09
C ARG A 5 -62.57 -32.59 -3.81
N LYS A 6 -63.10 -32.07 -2.70
CA LYS A 6 -63.67 -30.77 -2.32
C LYS A 6 -63.92 -30.85 -0.79
N THR A 7 -63.75 -29.72 -0.09
CA THR A 7 -64.55 -29.33 1.09
C THR A 7 -64.43 -30.16 2.38
N ILE A 8 -63.67 -29.70 3.38
CA ILE A 8 -64.13 -29.64 4.78
C ILE A 8 -63.62 -28.33 5.41
N LYS A 9 -64.56 -27.46 5.76
CA LYS A 9 -64.41 -26.31 6.66
C LYS A 9 -64.85 -26.76 8.06
N MET A 10 -64.40 -26.02 9.10
CA MET A 10 -64.95 -25.93 10.48
C MET A 10 -64.40 -27.02 11.44
N LEU A 11 -63.78 -26.76 12.61
CA LEU A 11 -63.96 -25.78 13.70
C LEU A 11 -62.64 -25.65 14.53
N ILE A 12 -62.16 -24.44 14.90
CA ILE A 12 -62.16 -23.79 16.27
C ILE A 12 -61.16 -24.42 17.28
N THR A 13 -60.27 -23.79 18.07
CA THR A 13 -59.66 -22.44 18.31
C THR A 13 -58.59 -22.69 19.41
N ILE A 14 -57.35 -22.17 19.42
CA ILE A 14 -56.85 -21.00 20.21
C ILE A 14 -55.30 -21.12 20.32
N SER A 15 -54.62 -19.96 20.25
CA SER A 15 -53.25 -19.64 20.70
C SER A 15 -52.05 -19.98 19.81
N LEU A 16 -51.73 -19.05 18.90
CA LEU A 16 -50.34 -18.65 18.66
C LEU A 16 -50.28 -17.13 18.47
N ILE A 17 -49.55 -16.45 19.37
CA ILE A 17 -49.20 -15.04 19.25
C ILE A 17 -48.18 -14.93 18.10
N LEU A 18 -48.62 -14.44 16.95
CA LEU A 18 -47.73 -13.91 15.92
C LEU A 18 -47.64 -12.40 16.12
N VAL A 19 -46.47 -11.93 16.57
CA VAL A 19 -46.09 -10.52 16.41
C VAL A 19 -45.85 -10.31 14.92
N LEU A 20 -46.83 -9.72 14.25
CA LEU A 20 -46.69 -9.13 12.93
C LEU A 20 -45.69 -7.97 13.03
N VAL A 21 -44.42 -8.23 12.72
CA VAL A 21 -43.52 -7.17 12.27
C VAL A 21 -43.97 -6.85 10.86
N ALA A 22 -44.78 -5.80 10.72
CA ALA A 22 -45.05 -5.19 9.43
C ALA A 22 -43.71 -4.87 8.75
N PRO A 23 -43.57 -5.04 7.43
CA PRO A 23 -42.49 -4.40 6.72
C PRO A 23 -42.76 -2.90 6.82
N THR A 24 -42.13 -2.24 7.80
CA THR A 24 -41.90 -0.81 7.71
C THR A 24 -41.06 -0.65 6.46
N THR A 25 -41.74 -0.26 5.38
CA THR A 25 -41.15 0.59 4.36
C THR A 25 -40.51 1.73 5.14
N LEU A 26 -39.21 1.62 5.38
CA LEU A 26 -38.37 2.78 5.65
C LEU A 26 -38.56 3.64 4.41
N ALA A 27 -39.47 4.60 4.51
CA ALA A 27 -39.41 5.78 3.69
C ALA A 27 -37.95 6.21 3.74
N GLU A 28 -37.31 6.27 2.57
CA GLU A 28 -36.06 6.98 2.41
C GLU A 28 -36.30 8.38 2.96
N SER A 29 -35.93 8.59 4.22
CA SER A 29 -35.69 9.93 4.70
C SER A 29 -34.52 10.41 3.86
N GLU A 30 -34.79 11.26 2.87
CA GLU A 30 -33.79 12.10 2.23
C GLU A 30 -33.14 12.93 3.35
N THR A 31 -32.15 12.33 4.02
CA THR A 31 -31.26 13.04 4.93
C THR A 31 -30.48 14.03 4.09
N SER A 32 -30.67 15.31 4.39
CA SER A 32 -30.03 16.46 3.75
C SER A 32 -28.56 16.19 3.43
N ILE A 33 -28.25 16.17 2.14
CA ILE A 33 -26.93 15.83 1.58
C ILE A 33 -26.02 17.06 1.70
N ASN A 34 -25.31 17.21 2.83
CA ASN A 34 -24.18 18.14 2.86
C ASN A 34 -23.03 17.51 2.07
N GLY A 35 -22.78 18.02 0.86
CA GLY A 35 -21.62 17.65 0.05
C GLY A 35 -20.30 17.84 0.81
N GLN A 36 -19.26 17.10 0.42
CA GLN A 36 -17.91 17.24 1.02
C GLN A 36 -17.10 18.26 0.21
N ARG A 37 -16.46 19.22 0.88
CA ARG A 37 -15.47 20.11 0.26
C ARG A 37 -14.12 19.86 0.90
N LEU A 38 -13.10 19.70 0.06
CA LEU A 38 -11.73 19.41 0.46
C LEU A 38 -10.81 20.40 -0.24
N GLN A 39 -9.76 20.84 0.47
CA GLN A 39 -8.71 21.67 -0.10
C GLN A 39 -7.36 21.43 0.59
N ASP A 40 -6.30 21.51 -0.20
CA ASP A 40 -4.93 21.45 0.27
C ASP A 40 -4.01 22.28 -0.63
N ASP A 41 -3.29 23.23 -0.04
CA ASP A 41 -2.23 24.02 -0.68
C ASP A 41 -0.83 23.53 -0.27
N PHE A 42 -0.78 22.40 0.44
CA PHE A 42 0.42 21.72 0.95
C PHE A 42 1.37 22.56 1.83
N SER A 43 1.04 23.82 2.11
CA SER A 43 1.90 24.75 2.86
C SER A 43 2.05 24.40 4.34
N ALA A 44 1.09 23.63 4.88
CA ALA A 44 1.03 23.24 6.28
C ALA A 44 1.88 22.00 6.63
N TYR A 45 2.40 21.27 5.65
CA TYR A 45 3.18 20.06 5.91
C TYR A 45 4.65 20.39 6.15
N VAL A 46 5.30 19.55 6.95
CA VAL A 46 6.75 19.55 7.11
C VAL A 46 7.40 19.01 5.82
N ALA A 47 8.52 19.58 5.41
CA ALA A 47 9.28 19.09 4.26
C ALA A 47 9.64 17.60 4.43
N GLY A 48 9.42 16.80 3.39
CA GLY A 48 9.58 15.34 3.40
C GLY A 48 8.37 14.55 3.95
N SER A 49 7.27 15.22 4.30
CA SER A 49 6.01 14.55 4.69
C SER A 49 5.36 13.86 3.49
N ASP A 50 4.71 12.72 3.70
CA ASP A 50 3.96 11.97 2.68
C ASP A 50 2.55 12.52 2.41
N GLY A 51 2.19 13.65 3.02
CA GLY A 51 0.85 14.24 2.94
C GLY A 51 -0.17 13.62 3.90
N SER A 52 0.23 12.68 4.76
CA SER A 52 -0.67 12.11 5.78
C SER A 52 -1.13 13.14 6.82
N PRO A 53 -2.33 12.98 7.41
CA PRO A 53 -3.31 11.92 7.14
C PRO A 53 -4.24 12.21 5.95
N LYS A 54 -4.22 13.42 5.37
CA LYS A 54 -5.17 13.79 4.30
C LYS A 54 -4.93 13.03 3.00
N TRP A 55 -3.69 12.60 2.76
CA TRP A 55 -3.31 11.84 1.57
C TRP A 55 -2.84 10.43 1.95
N ILE A 56 -3.23 9.47 1.12
CA ILE A 56 -2.82 8.08 1.19
C ILE A 56 -2.08 7.76 -0.10
N THR A 57 -0.76 7.68 -0.01
CA THR A 57 0.13 7.45 -1.15
C THR A 57 0.31 5.96 -1.39
N ASP A 58 0.55 5.53 -2.63
CA ASP A 58 0.89 4.15 -2.93
C ASP A 58 2.41 3.89 -3.01
N ASP A 59 3.23 4.95 -2.97
CA ASP A 59 4.68 4.92 -3.12
C ASP A 59 5.40 5.98 -2.26
N ILE A 60 6.64 5.71 -1.83
CA ILE A 60 7.44 6.62 -0.97
C ILE A 60 8.10 7.79 -1.72
N SER A 61 7.93 7.84 -3.04
CA SER A 61 8.34 8.97 -3.88
C SER A 61 7.46 10.21 -3.71
N TRP A 62 6.30 10.06 -3.09
CA TRP A 62 5.41 11.18 -2.78
C TRP A 62 5.88 11.91 -1.53
N GLU A 63 6.27 13.19 -1.68
CA GLU A 63 6.74 14.00 -0.56
C GLU A 63 6.34 15.46 -0.73
N VAL A 64 5.98 16.12 0.36
CA VAL A 64 5.75 17.57 0.36
C VAL A 64 7.08 18.27 0.54
N ASN A 65 7.48 19.11 -0.41
CA ASN A 65 8.68 19.94 -0.33
C ASN A 65 8.33 21.37 -0.74
N ASN A 66 8.84 22.35 0.02
CA ASN A 66 8.64 23.78 -0.27
C ASN A 66 7.17 24.18 -0.50
N GLY A 67 6.23 23.54 0.21
CA GLY A 67 4.80 23.81 0.08
C GLY A 67 4.15 23.24 -1.18
N CYS A 68 4.80 22.33 -1.91
CA CYS A 68 4.19 21.60 -3.01
C CYS A 68 4.26 20.09 -2.73
N PHE A 69 3.26 19.34 -3.19
CA PHE A 69 3.34 17.88 -3.17
C PHE A 69 4.08 17.40 -4.41
N GLU A 70 5.17 16.66 -4.22
CA GLU A 70 6.07 16.23 -5.28
C GLU A 70 6.01 14.72 -5.47
N ASN A 71 6.27 14.27 -6.70
CA ASN A 71 6.50 12.87 -7.02
C ASN A 71 7.60 12.73 -8.08
N ASN A 72 8.44 11.70 -7.94
CA ASN A 72 9.52 11.37 -8.88
C ASN A 72 9.60 9.87 -9.24
N SER A 73 8.51 9.12 -9.08
CA SER A 73 8.49 7.67 -9.33
C SER A 73 8.65 7.35 -10.82
N LEU A 74 9.46 6.33 -11.13
CA LEU A 74 9.52 5.71 -12.47
C LEU A 74 8.27 4.88 -12.80
N LYS A 75 7.53 4.43 -11.78
CA LYS A 75 6.29 3.66 -11.93
C LYS A 75 5.09 4.57 -11.75
N LYS A 76 3.97 4.21 -12.38
CA LYS A 76 2.70 4.88 -12.09
C LYS A 76 2.38 4.74 -10.60
N SER A 77 2.05 5.86 -9.98
CA SER A 77 1.76 5.99 -8.57
C SER A 77 0.63 7.00 -8.36
N PHE A 78 -0.08 6.86 -7.25
CA PHE A 78 -1.21 7.67 -6.85
C PHE A 78 -1.06 8.20 -5.43
N ALA A 79 -1.34 9.49 -5.25
CA ALA A 79 -1.67 10.05 -3.95
C ALA A 79 -3.19 10.25 -3.88
N LYS A 80 -3.87 9.47 -3.05
CA LYS A 80 -5.33 9.48 -2.91
C LYS A 80 -5.73 10.42 -1.79
N TYR A 81 -6.64 11.34 -2.05
CA TYR A 81 -7.19 12.18 -1.00
C TYR A 81 -8.11 11.32 -0.12
N ASP A 82 -7.88 11.30 1.18
CA ASP A 82 -8.79 10.67 2.16
C ASP A 82 -10.15 11.40 2.15
N SER A 83 -11.10 10.81 1.42
CA SER A 83 -12.43 11.37 1.19
C SER A 83 -13.50 10.29 1.18
N THR A 84 -14.77 10.73 1.24
CA THR A 84 -15.88 9.84 0.88
C THR A 84 -15.84 9.52 -0.62
N VAL A 85 -16.36 8.36 -1.02
CA VAL A 85 -16.54 8.00 -2.43
C VAL A 85 -17.65 8.88 -3.03
N GLY A 86 -17.36 9.53 -4.16
CA GLY A 86 -18.32 10.38 -4.87
C GLY A 86 -18.86 9.73 -6.14
N THR A 87 -20.13 10.01 -6.46
CA THR A 87 -20.76 9.72 -7.79
C THR A 87 -21.12 11.01 -8.54
N ASP A 88 -21.02 12.14 -7.87
CA ASP A 88 -21.07 13.49 -8.43
C ASP A 88 -19.97 14.28 -7.73
N LEU A 89 -18.87 14.54 -8.45
CA LEU A 89 -17.71 15.23 -7.89
C LEU A 89 -16.95 16.05 -8.94
N THR A 90 -16.28 17.09 -8.47
CA THR A 90 -15.29 17.86 -9.21
C THR A 90 -13.99 17.87 -8.42
N PHE A 91 -12.88 17.57 -9.07
CA PHE A 91 -11.54 17.66 -8.51
C PHE A 91 -10.64 18.48 -9.41
N GLU A 92 -9.86 19.38 -8.83
CA GLU A 92 -8.86 20.18 -9.54
C GLU A 92 -7.57 20.30 -8.73
N SER A 93 -6.45 20.47 -9.43
CA SER A 93 -5.14 20.75 -8.85
C SER A 93 -4.26 21.42 -9.91
N GLU A 94 -3.34 22.27 -9.46
CA GLU A 94 -2.23 22.73 -10.28
C GLU A 94 -1.23 21.59 -10.46
N VAL A 95 -0.79 21.36 -11.70
CA VAL A 95 0.16 20.30 -12.05
C VAL A 95 1.29 20.92 -12.85
N THR A 96 2.53 20.66 -12.43
CA THR A 96 3.74 21.04 -13.16
C THR A 96 4.61 19.82 -13.39
N ILE A 97 4.87 19.47 -14.65
CA ILE A 97 5.89 18.48 -15.00
C ILE A 97 7.23 19.19 -15.13
N GLN A 98 8.25 18.73 -14.41
CA GLN A 98 9.57 19.36 -14.34
C GLN A 98 10.60 18.63 -15.19
N VAL A 99 10.70 17.31 -15.02
CA VAL A 99 11.76 16.48 -15.62
C VAL A 99 11.19 15.16 -16.12
N SER A 100 11.57 14.78 -17.34
CA SER A 100 11.28 13.47 -17.93
C SER A 100 12.20 12.38 -17.38
N GLN A 101 11.67 11.18 -17.11
CA GLN A 101 12.47 10.04 -16.70
C GLN A 101 12.14 8.79 -17.55
N GLY A 102 13.17 8.08 -18.02
CA GLY A 102 13.02 6.85 -18.81
C GLY A 102 12.51 7.05 -20.25
N ASP A 103 12.21 5.93 -20.92
CA ASP A 103 11.98 5.90 -22.39
C ASP A 103 10.57 5.51 -22.81
N LYS A 104 9.71 5.13 -21.85
CA LYS A 104 8.30 4.77 -22.07
C LYS A 104 7.40 6.01 -22.01
N TYR A 105 6.09 5.80 -22.14
CA TYR A 105 5.10 6.84 -21.86
C TYR A 105 5.29 7.37 -20.44
N LYS A 106 5.24 8.70 -20.30
CA LYS A 106 5.26 9.39 -19.01
C LYS A 106 4.04 10.27 -18.87
N SER A 107 3.56 10.44 -17.65
CA SER A 107 2.40 11.28 -17.42
C SER A 107 2.30 11.81 -16.02
N ALA A 108 1.65 12.96 -15.90
CA ALA A 108 1.23 13.54 -14.63
C ALA A 108 -0.17 14.10 -14.76
N GLY A 109 -1.00 13.92 -13.73
CA GLY A 109 -2.35 14.43 -13.77
C GLY A 109 -3.15 14.16 -12.51
N ILE A 110 -4.46 14.15 -12.70
CA ILE A 110 -5.45 13.92 -11.65
C ILE A 110 -6.44 12.83 -12.07
N SER A 111 -7.07 12.20 -11.08
CA SER A 111 -7.91 11.04 -11.28
C SER A 111 -9.17 11.08 -10.43
N VAL A 112 -10.20 10.40 -10.95
CA VAL A 112 -11.27 9.83 -10.12
C VAL A 112 -10.96 8.34 -9.95
N TYR A 113 -10.48 7.99 -8.77
CA TYR A 113 -9.89 6.69 -8.47
C TYR A 113 -10.88 5.79 -7.71
N SER A 114 -11.20 4.60 -8.21
CA SER A 114 -11.89 3.57 -7.43
C SER A 114 -10.89 2.52 -6.93
N ASP A 115 -10.13 1.91 -7.83
CA ASP A 115 -9.09 0.94 -7.54
C ASP A 115 -8.07 0.89 -8.69
N ASN A 116 -7.03 0.04 -8.59
CA ASN A 116 -5.97 -0.05 -9.60
C ASN A 116 -6.44 -0.52 -10.98
N ASN A 117 -7.61 -1.17 -11.04
CA ASN A 117 -8.23 -1.68 -12.26
C ASN A 117 -9.37 -0.79 -12.75
N ASN A 118 -9.83 0.19 -11.97
CA ASN A 118 -10.98 1.03 -12.27
C ASN A 118 -10.72 2.49 -11.84
N TYR A 119 -10.43 3.36 -12.80
CA TYR A 119 -10.28 4.80 -12.56
C TYR A 119 -10.37 5.61 -13.85
N TRP A 120 -10.67 6.89 -13.71
CA TRP A 120 -10.49 7.89 -14.76
C TRP A 120 -9.23 8.72 -14.52
N SER A 121 -8.54 9.09 -15.59
CA SER A 121 -7.31 9.87 -15.54
C SER A 121 -7.36 11.02 -16.54
N LEU A 122 -7.24 12.25 -16.06
CA LEU A 122 -6.93 13.43 -16.85
C LEU A 122 -5.44 13.73 -16.70
N ALA A 123 -4.66 13.66 -17.77
CA ALA A 123 -3.21 13.75 -17.68
C ALA A 123 -2.56 14.56 -18.80
N LEU A 124 -1.43 15.20 -18.44
CA LEU A 124 -0.42 15.67 -19.37
C LEU A 124 0.52 14.49 -19.67
N VAL A 125 0.73 14.17 -20.95
CA VAL A 125 1.45 12.96 -21.38
C VAL A 125 2.61 13.30 -22.29
N GLU A 126 3.77 12.69 -22.03
CA GLU A 126 4.89 12.60 -22.97
C GLU A 126 4.93 11.19 -23.59
N GLY A 127 4.90 11.12 -24.91
CA GLY A 127 5.08 9.88 -25.66
C GLY A 127 6.53 9.33 -25.57
N PRO A 128 6.76 8.05 -25.88
CA PRO A 128 8.11 7.49 -25.94
C PRO A 128 8.95 8.15 -27.05
N GLU A 129 10.26 7.91 -27.04
CA GLU A 129 11.16 8.46 -28.06
C GLU A 129 10.76 8.07 -29.49
N ALA A 130 10.26 6.84 -29.69
CA ALA A 130 9.72 6.37 -30.97
C ALA A 130 8.49 7.16 -31.48
N LYS A 131 7.91 8.01 -30.63
CA LYS A 131 6.82 8.95 -30.93
C LYS A 131 7.29 10.40 -30.87
N ASN A 132 8.59 10.64 -31.05
CA ASN A 132 9.24 11.95 -31.00
C ASN A 132 8.97 12.73 -29.70
N LYS A 133 8.74 12.02 -28.58
CA LYS A 133 8.41 12.65 -27.29
C LYS A 133 7.23 13.63 -27.39
N MET A 134 6.22 13.29 -28.18
CA MET A 134 5.05 14.14 -28.37
C MET A 134 4.37 14.48 -27.03
N HIS A 135 4.04 15.75 -26.84
CA HIS A 135 3.32 16.23 -25.66
C HIS A 135 1.85 16.41 -26.00
N TYR A 136 0.96 15.76 -25.25
CA TYR A 136 -0.48 15.89 -25.45
C TYR A 136 -1.24 15.75 -24.13
N ILE A 137 -2.54 16.06 -24.18
CA ILE A 137 -3.45 15.97 -23.04
C ILE A 137 -4.45 14.84 -23.33
N GLU A 138 -4.74 14.03 -22.33
CA GLU A 138 -5.72 12.95 -22.46
C GLU A 138 -6.68 12.86 -21.28
N LEU A 139 -7.88 12.35 -21.55
CA LEU A 139 -8.83 11.85 -20.57
C LEU A 139 -9.11 10.39 -20.92
N GLN A 140 -8.66 9.46 -20.07
CA GLN A 140 -8.70 8.03 -20.34
C GLN A 140 -9.30 7.24 -19.17
N GLU A 141 -9.96 6.13 -19.48
CA GLU A 141 -10.50 5.18 -18.51
C GLU A 141 -9.60 3.94 -18.38
N MET A 142 -9.32 3.55 -17.15
CA MET A 142 -8.96 2.19 -16.78
C MET A 142 -10.23 1.49 -16.30
N PHE A 143 -10.57 0.34 -16.89
CA PHE A 143 -11.71 -0.47 -16.46
C PHE A 143 -11.35 -1.95 -16.53
N ASN A 144 -11.60 -2.69 -15.46
CA ASN A 144 -11.21 -4.11 -15.33
C ASN A 144 -9.74 -4.39 -15.73
N GLY A 145 -8.84 -3.44 -15.46
CA GLY A 145 -7.40 -3.55 -15.77
C GLY A 145 -7.04 -3.32 -17.24
N GLN A 146 -7.99 -2.85 -18.06
CA GLN A 146 -7.76 -2.47 -19.45
C GLN A 146 -7.76 -0.95 -19.62
N TRP A 147 -6.76 -0.44 -20.34
CA TRP A 147 -6.53 1.00 -20.56
C TRP A 147 -7.18 1.51 -21.85
N CYS A 148 -7.68 2.75 -21.82
CA CYS A 148 -8.40 3.46 -22.88
C CYS A 148 -9.64 2.72 -23.44
N VAL A 149 -10.31 1.93 -22.58
CA VAL A 149 -11.47 1.12 -22.98
C VAL A 149 -12.66 1.94 -23.46
N GLN A 150 -12.77 3.21 -23.10
CA GLN A 150 -13.86 4.07 -23.50
C GLN A 150 -13.79 4.46 -24.99
N ASP A 151 -12.63 4.30 -25.64
CA ASP A 151 -12.48 4.58 -27.08
C ASP A 151 -12.77 3.34 -27.95
N TYR A 152 -12.39 2.13 -27.48
CA TYR A 152 -12.42 0.91 -28.30
C TYR A 152 -12.87 -0.37 -27.59
N GLY A 153 -13.06 -0.34 -26.27
CA GLY A 153 -13.35 -1.50 -25.43
C GLY A 153 -14.82 -1.64 -25.02
N GLU A 154 -15.05 -2.42 -23.96
CA GLU A 154 -16.39 -2.76 -23.47
C GLU A 154 -17.17 -1.57 -22.91
N THR A 155 -16.47 -0.52 -22.51
CA THR A 155 -17.07 0.71 -21.99
C THR A 155 -17.35 1.74 -23.06
N LYS A 156 -17.01 1.49 -24.34
CA LYS A 156 -17.02 2.45 -25.44
C LYS A 156 -18.08 3.55 -25.32
N LEU A 157 -17.63 4.78 -25.15
CA LEU A 157 -18.45 5.95 -24.88
C LEU A 157 -18.52 6.90 -26.06
N LYS A 158 -19.58 7.70 -26.08
CA LYS A 158 -19.71 8.80 -27.05
C LYS A 158 -18.95 10.02 -26.54
N VAL A 159 -18.12 10.61 -27.40
CA VAL A 159 -17.50 11.92 -27.14
C VAL A 159 -18.58 13.01 -27.20
N GLY A 160 -18.67 13.80 -26.13
CA GLY A 160 -19.49 15.01 -26.02
C GLY A 160 -18.74 16.21 -26.59
N SER A 161 -18.30 17.12 -25.72
CA SER A 161 -17.42 18.24 -26.09
C SER A 161 -15.96 17.78 -26.33
N TYR A 162 -15.29 18.48 -27.25
CA TYR A 162 -13.85 18.37 -27.46
C TYR A 162 -13.28 19.72 -27.92
N VAL A 163 -12.27 20.22 -27.21
CA VAL A 163 -11.55 21.48 -27.48
C VAL A 163 -10.07 21.25 -27.25
N GLY A 164 -9.22 21.91 -28.05
CA GLY A 164 -7.77 21.92 -27.82
C GLY A 164 -7.00 20.86 -28.61
N ASP A 165 -7.41 20.59 -29.86
CA ASP A 165 -6.65 19.72 -30.75
C ASP A 165 -5.25 20.29 -31.03
N GLY A 166 -4.22 19.44 -30.98
CA GLY A 166 -2.83 19.86 -31.23
C GLY A 166 -2.19 20.70 -30.12
N ILE A 167 -2.76 20.75 -28.91
CA ILE A 167 -2.13 21.41 -27.76
C ILE A 167 -0.94 20.59 -27.26
N GLU A 168 0.23 21.24 -27.21
CA GLU A 168 1.44 20.72 -26.59
C GLU A 168 1.70 21.45 -25.27
N TRP A 169 1.69 20.69 -24.17
CA TRP A 169 2.06 21.22 -22.85
C TRP A 169 3.58 21.42 -22.74
N LYS A 170 4.04 22.25 -21.79
CA LYS A 170 5.46 22.59 -21.62
C LYS A 170 5.99 22.21 -20.24
N TYR A 171 7.25 21.81 -20.18
CA TYR A 171 7.98 21.61 -18.93
C TYR A 171 8.07 22.89 -18.11
N ASN A 172 8.03 22.76 -16.79
CA ASN A 172 8.10 23.86 -15.82
C ASN A 172 7.01 24.93 -16.00
N GLN A 173 5.95 24.62 -16.78
CA GLN A 173 4.76 25.44 -16.88
C GLN A 173 3.64 24.79 -16.06
N PRO A 174 3.10 25.47 -15.04
CA PRO A 174 1.95 24.98 -14.29
C PRO A 174 0.66 25.08 -15.11
N TYR A 175 -0.18 24.06 -14.99
CA TYR A 175 -1.53 24.02 -15.55
C TYR A 175 -2.54 23.66 -14.47
N VAL A 176 -3.75 24.21 -14.54
CA VAL A 176 -4.86 23.76 -13.70
C VAL A 176 -5.57 22.63 -14.43
N LEU A 177 -5.50 21.42 -13.89
CA LEU A 177 -6.28 20.28 -14.37
C LEU A 177 -7.55 20.20 -13.53
N LYS A 178 -8.68 19.96 -14.19
CA LYS A 178 -9.98 19.76 -13.54
C LYS A 178 -10.71 18.58 -14.16
N ILE A 179 -11.12 17.63 -13.32
CA ILE A 179 -11.94 16.46 -13.71
C ILE A 179 -13.30 16.55 -13.00
N SER A 180 -14.38 16.36 -13.74
CA SER A 180 -15.76 16.43 -13.25
C SER A 180 -16.52 15.19 -13.66
N LEU A 181 -17.09 14.48 -12.69
CA LEU A 181 -17.86 13.26 -12.86
C LEU A 181 -19.28 13.47 -12.32
N ASN A 182 -20.29 13.01 -13.06
CA ASN A 182 -21.66 12.90 -12.59
C ASN A 182 -22.33 11.66 -13.22
N ASN A 183 -23.63 11.46 -13.01
CA ASN A 183 -24.34 10.29 -13.53
C ASN A 183 -24.51 10.24 -15.07
N LYS A 184 -24.21 11.33 -15.78
CA LYS A 184 -24.39 11.47 -17.24
C LYS A 184 -23.08 11.50 -18.01
N SER A 185 -22.02 12.04 -17.43
CA SER A 185 -20.76 12.22 -18.15
C SER A 185 -19.56 12.32 -17.22
N ILE A 186 -18.38 12.21 -17.83
CA ILE A 186 -17.13 12.67 -17.28
C ILE A 186 -16.48 13.71 -18.20
N THR A 187 -15.98 14.80 -17.61
CA THR A 187 -15.35 15.90 -18.34
C THR A 187 -13.99 16.20 -17.74
N GLY A 188 -12.98 16.31 -18.60
CA GLY A 188 -11.65 16.79 -18.26
C GLY A 188 -11.43 18.16 -18.89
N VAL A 189 -10.85 19.09 -18.12
CA VAL A 189 -10.54 20.46 -18.53
C VAL A 189 -9.13 20.80 -18.11
N VAL A 190 -8.37 21.46 -18.99
CA VAL A 190 -7.05 22.01 -18.68
C VAL A 190 -7.03 23.50 -18.97
N CYS A 191 -6.54 24.29 -18.01
CA CYS A 191 -6.40 25.73 -18.11
C CYS A 191 -4.96 26.18 -17.86
N GLU A 192 -4.58 27.32 -18.44
CA GLU A 192 -3.45 28.13 -17.95
C GLU A 192 -3.81 28.74 -16.57
N LEU A 193 -2.81 29.18 -15.79
CA LEU A 193 -3.03 29.72 -14.44
C LEU A 193 -3.90 30.99 -14.39
N ASP A 194 -3.99 31.73 -15.50
CA ASP A 194 -4.88 32.89 -15.62
C ASP A 194 -6.36 32.49 -15.83
N GLY A 195 -6.66 31.19 -15.85
CA GLY A 195 -7.99 30.62 -16.03
C GLY A 195 -8.37 30.38 -17.49
N LYS A 196 -7.49 30.68 -18.47
CA LYS A 196 -7.75 30.42 -19.87
C LYS A 196 -7.79 28.92 -20.16
N LYS A 197 -8.98 28.42 -20.53
CA LYS A 197 -9.18 27.04 -20.96
C LYS A 197 -8.43 26.78 -22.28
N ILE A 198 -7.55 25.79 -22.28
CA ILE A 198 -6.77 25.38 -23.47
C ILE A 198 -7.21 24.02 -24.01
N TRP A 199 -7.80 23.17 -23.17
CA TRP A 199 -8.24 21.84 -23.56
C TRP A 199 -9.49 21.40 -22.80
N GLU A 200 -10.37 20.66 -23.48
CA GLU A 200 -11.55 20.02 -22.88
C GLU A 200 -11.89 18.74 -23.62
N LYS A 201 -12.28 17.70 -22.88
CA LYS A 201 -12.91 16.51 -23.46
C LYS A 201 -13.99 15.98 -22.53
N GLU A 202 -15.13 15.63 -23.09
CA GLU A 202 -16.23 14.99 -22.38
C GLU A 202 -16.54 13.62 -22.99
N TYR A 203 -16.80 12.64 -22.13
CA TYR A 203 -17.43 11.38 -22.51
C TYR A 203 -18.82 11.28 -21.88
N ILE A 204 -19.81 10.95 -22.70
CA ILE A 204 -21.19 10.75 -22.28
C ILE A 204 -21.41 9.29 -21.92
N PHE A 205 -21.92 9.03 -20.72
CA PHE A 205 -22.27 7.70 -20.25
C PHE A 205 -23.51 7.19 -20.97
N SER A 206 -23.31 6.19 -21.83
CA SER A 206 -24.36 5.50 -22.58
C SER A 206 -24.59 4.05 -22.14
N SER A 207 -23.79 3.53 -21.20
CA SER A 207 -23.82 2.16 -20.68
C SER A 207 -23.72 2.14 -19.15
N GLU A 208 -24.01 1.00 -18.52
CA GLU A 208 -23.65 0.74 -17.11
C GLU A 208 -22.18 0.35 -16.94
N ASN A 209 -21.53 -0.08 -18.02
CA ASN A 209 -20.14 -0.54 -18.01
C ASN A 209 -19.21 0.65 -18.16
N CYS A 210 -18.97 1.39 -17.08
CA CYS A 210 -17.89 2.36 -16.93
C CYS A 210 -17.71 2.74 -15.45
N THR A 211 -16.56 3.29 -15.10
CA THR A 211 -16.27 3.80 -13.76
C THR A 211 -17.10 5.08 -13.52
N LYS A 212 -18.10 4.98 -12.64
CA LYS A 212 -19.02 6.09 -12.28
C LYS A 212 -18.90 6.57 -10.84
N LYS A 213 -17.88 6.11 -10.13
CA LYS A 213 -17.60 6.52 -8.75
C LYS A 213 -16.09 6.57 -8.50
N GLY A 214 -15.69 7.22 -7.42
CA GLY A 214 -14.32 7.18 -6.92
C GLY A 214 -14.02 8.30 -5.93
N ILE A 215 -12.76 8.39 -5.55
CA ILE A 215 -12.16 9.45 -4.74
C ILE A 215 -11.19 10.28 -5.59
N PRO A 216 -10.92 11.55 -5.26
CA PRO A 216 -9.95 12.35 -5.97
C PRO A 216 -8.52 11.84 -5.68
N ALA A 217 -7.69 11.75 -6.72
CA ALA A 217 -6.31 11.33 -6.59
C ALA A 217 -5.39 12.11 -7.54
N LEU A 218 -4.16 12.35 -7.10
CA LEU A 218 -3.06 12.79 -7.97
C LEU A 218 -2.40 11.54 -8.57
N THR A 219 -1.92 11.62 -9.81
CA THR A 219 -1.24 10.51 -10.48
C THR A 219 0.02 10.99 -11.19
N SER A 220 1.12 10.26 -11.01
CA SER A 220 2.40 10.51 -11.71
C SER A 220 3.03 9.19 -12.16
N ALA A 221 3.71 9.22 -13.32
CA ALA A 221 4.43 8.09 -13.88
C ALA A 221 5.64 8.60 -14.68
N ALA A 222 6.85 8.28 -14.20
CA ALA A 222 8.12 8.51 -14.87
C ALA A 222 8.45 9.99 -15.16
N VAL A 223 7.98 10.89 -14.31
CA VAL A 223 8.29 12.33 -14.35
C VAL A 223 8.50 12.88 -12.95
N GLU A 224 9.37 13.88 -12.82
CA GLU A 224 9.37 14.75 -11.65
C GLU A 224 8.22 15.74 -11.77
N THR A 225 7.38 15.79 -10.74
CA THR A 225 6.10 16.50 -10.77
C THR A 225 5.86 17.27 -9.50
N LYS A 226 5.19 18.41 -9.63
CA LYS A 226 4.69 19.24 -8.54
C LYS A 226 3.19 19.41 -8.64
N TYR A 227 2.54 19.31 -7.50
CA TYR A 227 1.13 19.56 -7.30
C TYR A 227 0.92 20.65 -6.27
N ASP A 228 -0.05 21.51 -6.53
CA ASP A 228 -0.50 22.55 -5.62
C ASP A 228 -2.01 22.78 -5.74
N ASN A 229 -2.58 23.50 -4.77
CA ASN A 229 -3.94 24.02 -4.77
C ASN A 229 -5.00 22.95 -5.11
N ALA A 230 -4.86 21.76 -4.53
CA ALA A 230 -5.78 20.65 -4.72
C ALA A 230 -7.14 21.00 -4.08
N LYS A 231 -8.23 20.91 -4.85
CA LYS A 231 -9.59 21.22 -4.39
C LYS A 231 -10.57 20.18 -4.91
N CYS A 232 -11.41 19.66 -4.02
CA CYS A 232 -12.49 18.74 -4.40
C CYS A 232 -13.84 19.19 -3.83
N THR A 233 -14.88 19.05 -4.64
CA THR A 233 -16.28 19.11 -4.18
C THR A 233 -16.97 17.82 -4.57
N ILE A 234 -17.55 17.13 -3.58
CA ILE A 234 -18.35 15.91 -3.75
C ILE A 234 -19.80 16.26 -3.42
N ASN A 235 -20.65 16.34 -4.44
CA ASN A 235 -22.06 16.71 -4.28
C ASN A 235 -22.94 15.51 -3.90
N LYS A 236 -22.61 14.32 -4.43
CA LYS A 236 -23.34 13.07 -4.12
C LYS A 236 -22.38 12.02 -3.59
N LYS A 237 -22.56 11.69 -2.32
CA LYS A 237 -21.78 10.69 -1.59
C LYS A 237 -22.34 9.29 -1.82
N VAL A 238 -21.44 8.33 -1.93
CA VAL A 238 -21.72 6.93 -1.64
C VAL A 238 -21.17 6.71 -0.24
N TYR A 239 -22.07 6.60 0.74
CA TYR A 239 -21.69 5.88 1.93
C TYR A 239 -21.60 4.44 1.48
N GLU A 240 -20.39 3.95 1.24
CA GLU A 240 -20.18 2.53 1.40
C GLU A 240 -20.55 2.30 2.86
N VAL A 241 -21.75 1.75 3.07
CA VAL A 241 -21.91 0.84 4.19
C VAL A 241 -20.80 -0.15 3.89
N ASN A 242 -19.65 0.01 4.55
CA ASN A 242 -18.81 -1.14 4.84
C ASN A 242 -19.83 -2.07 5.44
N ALA A 243 -20.39 -2.97 4.62
CA ALA A 243 -21.12 -4.10 5.11
C ALA A 243 -20.10 -4.63 6.09
N VAL A 244 -20.35 -4.46 7.39
CA VAL A 244 -19.49 -5.03 8.43
C VAL A 244 -19.36 -6.44 7.93
N SER A 245 -18.18 -6.80 7.41
CA SER A 245 -17.99 -8.05 6.71
C SER A 245 -18.43 -9.04 7.75
N SER A 246 -19.62 -9.62 7.58
CA SER A 246 -20.16 -10.49 8.60
C SER A 246 -19.35 -11.74 8.42
N TYR A 247 -18.22 -11.79 9.12
CA TYR A 247 -17.34 -12.92 9.07
C TYR A 247 -18.17 -14.12 9.49
N PRO A 248 -18.01 -15.27 8.81
CA PRO A 248 -18.72 -16.47 9.22
C PRO A 248 -18.37 -16.77 10.68
N GLU A 249 -19.33 -17.37 11.38
CA GLU A 249 -19.14 -17.77 12.77
C GLU A 249 -17.83 -18.54 12.95
N LEU A 250 -17.00 -18.12 13.92
CA LEU A 250 -15.72 -18.74 14.19
C LEU A 250 -15.88 -20.20 14.64
N LYS A 251 -15.61 -21.13 13.73
CA LYS A 251 -15.71 -22.58 13.96
C LYS A 251 -14.32 -23.21 13.91
N ILE A 252 -13.57 -23.03 14.99
CA ILE A 252 -12.24 -23.63 15.16
C ILE A 252 -12.21 -24.51 16.40
N LYS A 253 -11.33 -25.52 16.41
CA LYS A 253 -11.12 -26.36 17.58
C LYS A 253 -10.26 -25.63 18.62
N THR A 254 -10.80 -25.47 19.83
CA THR A 254 -10.13 -24.86 20.98
C THR A 254 -10.00 -25.84 22.15
N ASP A 255 -9.07 -25.56 23.06
CA ASP A 255 -8.92 -26.27 24.33
C ASP A 255 -9.85 -25.63 25.37
N THR A 256 -10.94 -26.33 25.68
CA THR A 256 -11.99 -25.84 26.60
C THR A 256 -11.58 -25.89 28.08
N THR A 257 -10.48 -26.58 28.40
CA THR A 257 -9.94 -26.68 29.77
C THR A 257 -9.16 -25.42 30.17
N ILE A 258 -8.73 -24.63 29.19
CA ILE A 258 -8.03 -23.37 29.39
C ILE A 258 -9.01 -22.21 29.18
N ASN A 259 -9.05 -21.28 30.14
CA ASN A 259 -9.94 -20.11 30.11
C ASN A 259 -9.13 -18.82 30.26
N GLY A 260 -9.15 -17.98 29.23
CA GLY A 260 -8.57 -16.64 29.21
C GLY A 260 -9.63 -15.54 29.08
N LYS A 261 -9.18 -14.30 28.87
CA LYS A 261 -10.07 -13.16 28.66
C LYS A 261 -10.73 -13.26 27.28
N LYS A 262 -12.05 -13.13 27.19
CA LYS A 262 -12.75 -13.08 25.90
C LYS A 262 -12.61 -11.67 25.29
N THR A 263 -11.71 -11.51 24.33
CA THR A 263 -11.46 -10.22 23.65
C THR A 263 -12.14 -10.11 22.29
N GLY A 264 -12.63 -11.22 21.73
CA GLY A 264 -13.09 -11.29 20.34
C GLY A 264 -11.97 -11.50 19.31
N PHE A 265 -10.70 -11.57 19.75
CA PHE A 265 -9.52 -11.77 18.89
C PHE A 265 -8.53 -12.74 19.53
N PHE A 266 -7.68 -13.36 18.71
CA PHE A 266 -6.55 -14.13 19.22
C PHE A 266 -5.60 -13.22 20.01
N HIS A 267 -5.14 -13.68 21.17
CA HIS A 267 -4.14 -12.96 21.96
C HIS A 267 -3.34 -13.90 22.85
N THR A 268 -2.18 -13.45 23.31
CA THR A 268 -1.38 -14.19 24.29
C THR A 268 -1.81 -13.86 25.70
N GLN A 269 -1.96 -14.88 26.56
CA GLN A 269 -2.19 -14.71 27.98
C GLN A 269 -1.35 -15.71 28.77
N LYS A 270 -0.69 -15.23 29.83
CA LYS A 270 -0.05 -16.11 30.81
C LYS A 270 -1.12 -16.63 31.77
N ILE A 271 -1.28 -17.96 31.88
CA ILE A 271 -2.22 -18.64 32.77
C ILE A 271 -1.42 -19.63 33.62
N GLY A 272 -1.35 -19.36 34.93
CA GLY A 272 -0.36 -19.98 35.81
C GLY A 272 1.06 -19.67 35.33
N ASP A 273 1.87 -20.70 35.18
CA ASP A 273 3.27 -20.57 34.75
C ASP A 273 3.48 -20.70 33.23
N LYS A 274 2.42 -20.90 32.45
CA LYS A 274 2.50 -21.13 31.00
C LYS A 274 1.90 -19.98 30.20
N TRP A 275 2.53 -19.66 29.08
CA TRP A 275 1.95 -18.80 28.04
C TRP A 275 1.02 -19.62 27.15
N TRP A 276 -0.16 -19.06 26.89
CA TRP A 276 -1.15 -19.61 25.99
C TRP A 276 -1.51 -18.58 24.93
N VAL A 277 -1.84 -19.06 23.73
CA VAL A 277 -2.71 -18.30 22.84
C VAL A 277 -4.15 -18.57 23.28
N ILE A 278 -4.95 -17.52 23.35
CA ILE A 278 -6.37 -17.56 23.68
C ILE A 278 -7.13 -17.16 22.43
N ALA A 279 -8.08 -17.99 22.02
CA ALA A 279 -8.97 -17.76 20.91
C ALA A 279 -10.00 -16.65 21.22
N PRO A 280 -10.66 -16.09 20.20
CA PRO A 280 -11.70 -15.06 20.36
C PRO A 280 -12.82 -15.37 21.35
N ASP A 281 -13.13 -16.65 21.56
CA ASP A 281 -14.15 -17.14 22.49
C ASP A 281 -13.68 -17.19 23.96
N GLY A 282 -12.38 -16.95 24.21
CA GLY A 282 -11.74 -17.02 25.53
C GLY A 282 -11.16 -18.39 25.88
N LYS A 283 -11.11 -19.35 24.94
CA LYS A 283 -10.56 -20.69 25.17
C LYS A 283 -9.11 -20.81 24.72
N GLY A 284 -8.38 -21.80 25.26
CA GLY A 284 -7.00 -22.04 24.86
C GLY A 284 -6.88 -22.45 23.40
N PHE A 285 -5.79 -22.06 22.76
CA PHE A 285 -5.49 -22.40 21.38
C PHE A 285 -4.03 -22.80 21.24
N ILE A 286 -3.78 -23.94 20.59
CA ILE A 286 -2.45 -24.38 20.17
C ILE A 286 -2.44 -24.30 18.65
N ALA A 287 -1.62 -23.40 18.11
CA ALA A 287 -1.48 -23.23 16.67
C ALA A 287 -0.74 -24.42 16.05
N VAL A 288 -1.43 -25.16 15.18
CA VAL A 288 -0.87 -26.23 14.36
C VAL A 288 -1.23 -25.93 12.91
N GLY A 289 -0.22 -25.49 12.15
CA GLY A 289 -0.40 -25.03 10.78
C GLY A 289 0.68 -25.54 9.84
N THR A 290 0.40 -25.42 8.54
CA THR A 290 1.36 -25.59 7.45
C THR A 290 1.35 -24.33 6.58
N GLN A 291 2.38 -24.14 5.75
CA GLN A 291 2.61 -22.91 4.98
C GLN A 291 2.47 -23.18 3.47
N ARG A 292 2.23 -22.12 2.69
CA ARG A 292 2.22 -22.16 1.21
C ARG A 292 1.24 -23.14 0.58
N MET A 293 0.09 -23.35 1.21
CA MET A 293 -1.03 -24.08 0.60
C MET A 293 -1.66 -23.20 -0.47
N THR A 294 -1.29 -23.45 -1.72
CA THR A 294 -1.76 -22.67 -2.86
C THR A 294 -2.21 -23.61 -3.98
N TYR A 295 -3.24 -23.20 -4.72
CA TYR A 295 -3.73 -23.92 -5.89
C TYR A 295 -2.65 -24.04 -6.99
N LYS A 296 -1.85 -22.98 -7.16
CA LYS A 296 -0.82 -22.90 -8.20
C LYS A 296 0.43 -23.70 -7.87
N GLY A 297 0.76 -23.90 -6.59
CA GLY A 297 2.03 -24.52 -6.21
C GLY A 297 3.25 -23.72 -6.71
N ILE A 298 4.39 -24.39 -6.83
CA ILE A 298 5.66 -23.77 -7.23
C ILE A 298 5.80 -23.80 -8.76
N TYR A 299 6.09 -22.63 -9.35
CA TYR A 299 6.40 -22.50 -10.78
C TYR A 299 7.73 -23.19 -11.13
N SER A 300 7.75 -24.00 -12.19
CA SER A 300 8.97 -24.59 -12.71
C SER A 300 9.47 -23.78 -13.90
N GLU A 301 10.60 -23.07 -13.72
CA GLU A 301 11.23 -22.30 -14.79
C GLU A 301 11.63 -23.19 -15.98
N ALA A 302 12.16 -24.38 -15.71
CA ALA A 302 12.58 -25.31 -16.75
C ALA A 302 11.41 -25.81 -17.64
N LEU A 303 10.20 -25.87 -17.08
CA LEU A 303 9.01 -26.32 -17.80
C LEU A 303 8.16 -25.15 -18.34
N GLY A 304 8.32 -23.94 -17.80
CA GLY A 304 7.50 -22.79 -18.13
C GLY A 304 6.10 -22.79 -17.49
N TYR A 305 5.81 -23.74 -16.59
CA TYR A 305 4.53 -23.88 -15.87
C TYR A 305 4.71 -24.61 -14.52
N SER A 306 3.66 -24.66 -13.70
CA SER A 306 3.63 -25.50 -12.48
C SER A 306 3.00 -26.87 -12.76
N PRO A 307 3.75 -27.98 -12.66
CA PRO A 307 3.17 -29.32 -12.78
C PRO A 307 2.10 -29.60 -11.71
N TYR A 308 2.27 -29.04 -10.51
CA TYR A 308 1.30 -29.17 -9.43
C TYR A 308 -0.03 -28.53 -9.82
N GLU A 309 0.00 -27.31 -10.38
CA GLU A 309 -1.21 -26.60 -10.84
C GLU A 309 -1.97 -27.43 -11.89
N GLN A 310 -1.26 -28.04 -12.85
CA GLN A 310 -1.90 -28.88 -13.87
C GLN A 310 -2.58 -30.11 -13.26
N ASN A 311 -1.93 -30.75 -12.28
CA ASN A 311 -2.50 -31.90 -11.58
C ASN A 311 -3.72 -31.51 -10.75
N VAL A 312 -3.62 -30.44 -9.97
CA VAL A 312 -4.71 -29.92 -9.15
C VAL A 312 -5.89 -29.50 -10.02
N LYS A 313 -5.63 -28.79 -11.12
CA LYS A 313 -6.66 -28.42 -12.10
C LYS A 313 -7.33 -29.65 -12.72
N SER A 314 -6.57 -30.70 -13.02
CA SER A 314 -7.14 -31.95 -13.55
C SER A 314 -7.98 -32.71 -12.52
N ILE A 315 -7.68 -32.61 -11.23
CA ILE A 315 -8.37 -33.34 -10.16
C ILE A 315 -9.62 -32.58 -9.70
N TYR A 316 -9.51 -31.27 -9.45
CA TYR A 316 -10.56 -30.46 -8.82
C TYR A 316 -11.27 -29.51 -9.79
N GLY A 317 -10.70 -29.24 -10.97
CA GLY A 317 -11.28 -28.34 -11.97
C GLY A 317 -11.17 -26.84 -11.63
N SER A 318 -11.27 -26.45 -10.36
CA SER A 318 -11.22 -25.06 -9.89
C SER A 318 -10.49 -24.90 -8.56
N GLU A 319 -10.05 -23.67 -8.26
CA GLU A 319 -9.44 -23.32 -6.97
C GLU A 319 -10.43 -23.45 -5.81
N GLU A 320 -11.71 -23.13 -6.03
CA GLU A 320 -12.75 -23.24 -5.00
C GLU A 320 -12.97 -24.70 -4.57
N GLU A 321 -13.10 -25.61 -5.54
CA GLU A 321 -13.24 -27.05 -5.27
C GLU A 321 -11.99 -27.62 -4.60
N TRP A 322 -10.80 -27.19 -5.04
CA TRP A 322 -9.55 -27.55 -4.37
C TRP A 322 -9.51 -27.05 -2.92
N ALA A 323 -9.95 -25.82 -2.66
CA ALA A 323 -9.93 -25.22 -1.35
C ALA A 323 -10.86 -25.96 -0.37
N GLU A 324 -12.08 -26.33 -0.80
CA GLU A 324 -12.98 -27.14 0.01
C GLU A 324 -12.35 -28.48 0.39
N ASN A 325 -11.91 -29.26 -0.62
CA ASN A 325 -11.29 -30.57 -0.40
C ASN A 325 -9.99 -30.50 0.41
N THR A 326 -9.22 -29.42 0.27
CA THR A 326 -7.96 -29.22 1.00
C THR A 326 -8.22 -28.84 2.45
N ALA A 327 -9.18 -27.95 2.70
CA ALA A 327 -9.59 -27.60 4.05
C ALA A 327 -10.13 -28.83 4.79
N GLU A 328 -11.00 -29.64 4.18
CA GLU A 328 -11.47 -30.89 4.77
C GLU A 328 -10.32 -31.81 5.20
N ARG A 329 -9.32 -32.00 4.32
CA ARG A 329 -8.13 -32.81 4.63
C ARG A 329 -7.33 -32.23 5.80
N LEU A 330 -7.02 -30.93 5.78
CA LEU A 330 -6.27 -30.27 6.84
C LEU A 330 -6.97 -30.38 8.19
N ASN A 331 -8.28 -30.13 8.24
CA ASN A 331 -9.09 -30.32 9.44
C ASN A 331 -9.06 -31.78 9.92
N SER A 332 -9.18 -32.75 9.00
CA SER A 332 -9.14 -34.18 9.35
C SER A 332 -7.79 -34.64 9.93
N TRP A 333 -6.70 -33.98 9.53
CA TRP A 333 -5.35 -34.23 10.06
C TRP A 333 -5.07 -33.49 11.37
N GLY A 334 -5.99 -32.62 11.80
CA GLY A 334 -5.88 -31.86 13.05
C GLY A 334 -5.13 -30.54 12.93
N PHE A 335 -4.89 -30.04 11.71
CA PHE A 335 -4.46 -28.65 11.52
C PHE A 335 -5.60 -27.69 11.86
N ASN A 336 -5.26 -26.53 12.43
CA ASN A 336 -6.22 -25.48 12.80
C ASN A 336 -5.76 -24.07 12.38
N LEU A 337 -4.64 -23.96 11.67
CA LEU A 337 -4.06 -22.69 11.22
C LEU A 337 -3.55 -22.78 9.78
N LEU A 338 -3.93 -21.81 8.97
CA LEU A 338 -3.27 -21.48 7.70
C LEU A 338 -2.04 -20.62 8.00
N GLY A 339 -0.86 -21.18 7.74
CA GLY A 339 0.40 -20.48 7.88
C GLY A 339 0.64 -19.43 6.78
N ILE A 340 1.85 -18.91 6.73
CA ILE A 340 2.26 -17.88 5.78
C ILE A 340 2.03 -18.32 4.31
N ASP A 341 1.68 -17.36 3.46
CA ASP A 341 1.48 -17.54 2.01
C ASP A 341 0.41 -18.58 1.61
N SER A 342 -0.53 -18.91 2.50
CA SER A 342 -1.67 -19.77 2.15
C SER A 342 -2.75 -19.00 1.38
N ALA A 343 -3.42 -19.69 0.44
CA ALA A 343 -4.42 -19.08 -0.44
C ALA A 343 -5.63 -18.51 0.34
N PRO A 344 -6.11 -17.30 0.01
CA PRO A 344 -7.32 -16.72 0.60
C PRO A 344 -8.57 -17.60 0.45
N SER A 345 -8.64 -18.40 -0.62
CA SER A 345 -9.73 -19.36 -0.89
C SER A 345 -9.91 -20.41 0.22
N LEU A 346 -8.88 -20.69 1.02
CA LEU A 346 -8.93 -21.61 2.17
C LEU A 346 -9.47 -20.97 3.46
N ARG A 347 -9.57 -19.63 3.53
CA ARG A 347 -10.00 -18.94 4.75
C ARG A 347 -11.42 -19.35 5.12
N HIS A 348 -11.72 -19.25 6.42
CA HIS A 348 -13.05 -19.51 6.99
C HIS A 348 -13.59 -20.94 6.85
N ARG A 349 -12.73 -21.93 6.55
CA ARG A 349 -13.08 -23.36 6.43
C ARG A 349 -12.54 -24.19 7.60
N GLY A 350 -12.72 -23.73 8.83
CA GLY A 350 -12.26 -24.44 10.04
C GLY A 350 -10.81 -24.18 10.45
N LEU A 351 -10.11 -23.31 9.72
CA LEU A 351 -8.73 -22.94 9.96
C LEU A 351 -8.64 -21.45 10.23
N ALA A 352 -8.03 -21.05 11.36
CA ALA A 352 -7.61 -19.67 11.56
C ALA A 352 -6.59 -19.30 10.46
N HIS A 353 -6.37 -18.02 10.20
CA HIS A 353 -5.46 -17.60 9.13
C HIS A 353 -4.46 -16.55 9.58
N THR A 354 -3.39 -16.42 8.80
CA THR A 354 -2.38 -15.39 8.99
C THR A 354 -2.27 -14.53 7.74
N VAL A 355 -1.78 -13.31 7.92
CA VAL A 355 -1.49 -12.37 6.84
C VAL A 355 0.00 -12.04 6.92
N SER A 356 0.68 -12.00 5.79
CA SER A 356 2.11 -11.69 5.74
C SER A 356 2.41 -10.52 4.83
N PHE A 357 3.32 -9.67 5.28
CA PHE A 357 3.86 -8.57 4.52
C PHE A 357 5.25 -8.20 5.05
N GLY A 358 6.11 -7.68 4.18
CA GLY A 358 7.49 -7.35 4.54
C GLY A 358 7.72 -5.85 4.53
N PHE A 359 8.04 -5.26 5.68
CA PHE A 359 8.51 -3.88 5.75
C PHE A 359 9.92 -3.78 5.19
N GLY A 360 10.85 -4.54 5.78
CA GLY A 360 12.26 -4.49 5.45
C GLY A 360 12.57 -4.92 4.03
N ASN A 361 12.01 -6.04 3.59
CA ASN A 361 12.25 -6.54 2.23
C ASN A 361 11.76 -5.55 1.17
N SER A 362 10.53 -5.06 1.34
CA SER A 362 9.91 -4.18 0.36
C SER A 362 10.55 -2.79 0.35
N PHE A 363 10.91 -2.24 1.52
CA PHE A 363 11.60 -0.97 1.64
C PHE A 363 13.00 -0.99 1.02
N SER A 364 13.74 -2.09 1.18
CA SER A 364 15.10 -2.23 0.65
C SER A 364 15.18 -2.11 -0.88
N LYS A 365 14.09 -2.41 -1.59
CA LYS A 365 14.01 -2.40 -3.07
C LYS A 365 14.00 -0.99 -3.67
N TYR A 366 13.89 0.05 -2.85
CA TYR A 366 13.91 1.44 -3.30
C TYR A 366 15.32 1.96 -3.62
N GLY A 367 16.38 1.21 -3.29
CA GLY A 367 17.76 1.53 -3.69
C GLY A 367 18.75 1.55 -2.54
N GLU A 368 19.99 1.92 -2.86
CA GLU A 368 21.16 1.86 -1.95
C GLU A 368 21.01 2.64 -0.65
N ASP A 369 20.22 3.73 -0.66
CA ASP A 369 19.95 4.55 0.53
C ASP A 369 18.93 3.90 1.47
N TYR A 370 18.17 2.90 1.00
CA TYR A 370 17.09 2.25 1.73
C TYR A 370 17.49 0.86 2.24
N VAL A 371 18.71 0.42 1.96
CA VAL A 371 19.21 -0.93 2.27
C VAL A 371 20.61 -0.89 2.88
N ILE A 372 20.82 -1.69 3.93
CA ILE A 372 22.15 -1.91 4.52
C ILE A 372 22.86 -3.07 3.82
N TYR A 373 22.11 -4.12 3.49
CA TYR A 373 22.62 -5.33 2.87
C TYR A 373 21.62 -5.93 1.89
N GLY A 374 22.12 -6.50 0.78
CA GLY A 374 21.34 -7.38 -0.09
C GLY A 374 20.32 -6.66 -0.97
N LEU A 375 20.68 -5.55 -1.62
CA LEU A 375 19.80 -4.84 -2.56
C LEU A 375 19.18 -5.79 -3.62
N ASP A 376 19.99 -6.69 -4.16
CA ASP A 376 19.58 -7.68 -5.17
C ASP A 376 19.05 -9.00 -4.57
N ALA A 377 18.99 -9.11 -3.24
CA ALA A 377 18.54 -10.33 -2.57
C ALA A 377 17.02 -10.30 -2.39
N SER A 378 16.32 -11.30 -2.93
CA SER A 378 14.85 -11.36 -2.91
C SER A 378 14.26 -11.47 -1.50
N ASN A 379 14.97 -12.12 -0.55
CA ASN A 379 14.53 -12.38 0.83
C ASN A 379 15.68 -12.35 1.87
N HIS A 380 16.89 -11.90 1.49
CA HIS A 380 18.06 -11.87 2.37
C HIS A 380 18.69 -10.48 2.34
N CYS A 381 17.89 -9.50 2.76
CA CYS A 381 18.30 -8.12 2.83
C CYS A 381 18.14 -7.59 4.25
N PHE A 382 18.69 -6.41 4.50
CA PHE A 382 18.43 -5.69 5.74
C PHE A 382 18.15 -4.22 5.42
N PRO A 383 16.98 -3.67 5.81
CA PRO A 383 16.60 -2.31 5.46
C PRO A 383 17.43 -1.27 6.21
N ASN A 384 17.59 -0.09 5.61
CA ASN A 384 18.05 1.09 6.33
C ASN A 384 16.92 1.65 7.21
N VAL A 385 16.78 1.10 8.42
CA VAL A 385 15.78 1.54 9.41
C VAL A 385 16.01 2.97 9.94
N PHE A 386 17.15 3.58 9.63
CA PHE A 386 17.48 4.97 10.00
C PHE A 386 17.12 5.97 8.90
N SER A 387 16.60 5.51 7.76
CA SER A 387 15.99 6.41 6.77
C SER A 387 14.80 7.14 7.42
N PRO A 388 14.67 8.46 7.25
CA PRO A 388 13.49 9.18 7.72
C PRO A 388 12.20 8.64 7.11
N LYS A 389 12.28 7.99 5.93
CA LYS A 389 11.12 7.37 5.25
C LYS A 389 10.68 6.03 5.84
N PHE A 390 11.48 5.38 6.70
CA PHE A 390 11.20 4.00 7.12
C PHE A 390 9.93 3.87 7.96
N VAL A 391 9.72 4.76 8.93
CA VAL A 391 8.53 4.74 9.78
C VAL A 391 7.28 5.03 8.96
N TYR A 392 7.33 6.08 8.12
CA TYR A 392 6.22 6.43 7.22
C TYR A 392 5.85 5.27 6.29
N TYR A 393 6.85 4.62 5.71
CA TYR A 393 6.64 3.43 4.88
C TYR A 393 5.96 2.30 5.65
N CYS A 394 6.35 2.07 6.91
CA CYS A 394 5.74 1.03 7.73
C CYS A 394 4.27 1.35 8.02
N ASP A 395 3.96 2.59 8.43
CA ASP A 395 2.58 3.00 8.72
C ASP A 395 1.69 2.95 7.47
N ASP A 396 2.23 3.34 6.33
CA ASP A 396 1.54 3.28 5.04
C ASP A 396 1.27 1.84 4.58
N LEU A 397 2.28 0.97 4.57
CA LEU A 397 2.10 -0.43 4.20
C LEU A 397 1.15 -1.16 5.17
N ALA A 398 1.27 -0.90 6.47
CA ALA A 398 0.36 -1.47 7.47
C ALA A 398 -1.09 -1.07 7.19
N ARG A 399 -1.37 0.23 7.00
CA ARG A 399 -2.73 0.71 6.69
C ARG A 399 -3.31 0.03 5.46
N LYS A 400 -2.51 -0.22 4.42
CA LYS A 400 -2.98 -0.91 3.20
C LYS A 400 -3.30 -2.38 3.44
N VAL A 401 -2.44 -3.09 4.17
CA VAL A 401 -2.57 -4.54 4.36
C VAL A 401 -3.66 -4.91 5.37
N ILE A 402 -3.86 -4.12 6.43
CA ILE A 402 -4.79 -4.49 7.50
C ILE A 402 -6.27 -4.26 7.15
N GLN A 403 -6.58 -3.46 6.12
CA GLN A 403 -7.94 -2.97 5.86
C GLN A 403 -8.98 -4.08 5.73
N GLU A 404 -8.64 -5.19 5.07
CA GLU A 404 -9.56 -6.32 4.82
C GLU A 404 -9.78 -7.19 6.07
N ASP A 405 -8.73 -7.37 6.87
CA ASP A 405 -8.68 -8.40 7.93
C ASP A 405 -8.71 -7.81 9.36
N GLN A 406 -8.66 -6.48 9.53
CA GLN A 406 -8.55 -5.81 10.85
C GLN A 406 -9.62 -6.19 11.87
N ASN A 407 -10.80 -6.63 11.41
CA ASN A 407 -11.92 -7.03 12.26
C ASN A 407 -12.24 -8.53 12.14
N ASP A 408 -11.43 -9.31 11.43
CA ASP A 408 -11.69 -10.73 11.22
C ASP A 408 -11.34 -11.53 12.49
N PRO A 409 -12.31 -12.14 13.19
CA PRO A 409 -12.01 -12.96 14.36
C PRO A 409 -11.21 -14.23 14.01
N TRP A 410 -11.17 -14.64 12.74
CA TRP A 410 -10.35 -15.77 12.27
C TRP A 410 -8.87 -15.41 12.08
N LEU A 411 -8.53 -14.12 12.09
CA LEU A 411 -7.14 -13.67 11.94
C LEU A 411 -6.35 -13.99 13.21
N PHE A 412 -5.44 -14.94 13.09
CA PHE A 412 -4.51 -15.33 14.15
C PHE A 412 -3.45 -14.25 14.39
N GLY A 413 -2.99 -13.59 13.33
CA GLY A 413 -2.03 -12.49 13.41
C GLY A 413 -1.30 -12.21 12.10
N TYR A 414 -0.37 -11.26 12.17
CA TYR A 414 0.44 -10.80 11.05
C TYR A 414 1.89 -11.28 11.16
N TYR A 415 2.45 -11.83 10.09
CA TYR A 415 3.88 -12.07 9.93
C TYR A 415 4.53 -10.87 9.25
N LEU A 416 5.55 -10.31 9.90
CA LEU A 416 6.31 -9.18 9.39
C LEU A 416 7.67 -9.67 8.88
N ASP A 417 7.93 -9.42 7.58
CA ASP A 417 9.13 -9.86 6.88
C ASP A 417 9.38 -11.39 6.95
N ASN A 418 10.47 -11.84 6.33
CA ASN A 418 10.96 -13.21 6.44
C ASN A 418 12.49 -13.19 6.38
N GLU A 419 13.15 -13.77 7.38
CA GLU A 419 14.60 -14.06 7.39
C GLU A 419 15.50 -12.87 6.97
N LEU A 420 15.17 -11.66 7.44
CA LEU A 420 16.04 -10.49 7.25
C LEU A 420 17.47 -10.82 7.68
N SER A 421 18.45 -10.27 6.96
CA SER A 421 19.87 -10.53 7.17
C SER A 421 20.41 -9.75 8.37
N TRP A 422 19.94 -10.08 9.57
CA TRP A 422 20.38 -9.48 10.85
C TRP A 422 21.90 -9.56 11.07
N TRP A 423 22.57 -10.54 10.44
CA TRP A 423 24.02 -10.73 10.50
C TRP A 423 24.74 -10.22 9.23
N GLY A 424 24.04 -9.61 8.27
CA GLY A 424 24.60 -9.18 7.00
C GLY A 424 24.98 -10.35 6.08
N GLN A 425 26.17 -10.31 5.49
CA GLN A 425 26.64 -11.21 4.44
C GLN A 425 26.99 -12.63 4.92
N SER A 426 27.17 -12.83 6.22
CA SER A 426 27.78 -14.03 6.80
C SER A 426 27.08 -14.44 8.10
N PHE A 427 26.94 -15.75 8.33
CA PHE A 427 26.57 -16.32 9.63
C PHE A 427 27.79 -16.49 10.55
N ASP A 428 29.01 -16.34 10.03
CA ASP A 428 30.22 -16.20 10.83
C ASP A 428 30.24 -14.79 11.45
N THR A 429 30.22 -14.74 12.78
CA THR A 429 30.12 -13.55 13.64
C THR A 429 31.26 -12.54 13.50
N THR A 430 32.22 -12.80 12.61
CA THR A 430 33.36 -11.93 12.32
C THR A 430 32.99 -10.69 11.51
N TYR A 431 31.86 -10.70 10.80
CA TYR A 431 31.36 -9.58 10.00
C TYR A 431 29.86 -9.38 10.24
N GLY A 432 29.43 -8.13 10.48
CA GLY A 432 28.02 -7.81 10.76
C GLY A 432 27.53 -6.53 10.09
N LEU A 433 26.28 -6.14 10.40
CA LEU A 433 25.66 -4.93 9.85
C LEU A 433 26.48 -3.66 10.11
N THR A 434 27.18 -3.57 11.25
CA THR A 434 28.05 -2.44 11.58
C THR A 434 29.16 -2.25 10.55
N ASP A 435 29.81 -3.32 10.09
CA ASP A 435 30.89 -3.26 9.09
C ASP A 435 30.37 -2.76 7.74
N LEU A 436 29.15 -3.15 7.39
CA LEU A 436 28.47 -2.68 6.18
C LEU A 436 28.12 -1.20 6.29
N VAL A 437 27.58 -0.77 7.44
CA VAL A 437 27.24 0.64 7.71
C VAL A 437 28.49 1.53 7.69
N ILE A 438 29.63 1.08 8.24
CA ILE A 438 30.88 1.84 8.23
C ILE A 438 31.35 2.13 6.80
N LYS A 439 31.11 1.21 5.85
CA LYS A 439 31.49 1.36 4.44
C LYS A 439 30.57 2.28 3.63
N LYS A 440 29.35 2.57 4.12
CA LYS A 440 28.42 3.48 3.44
C LYS A 440 28.98 4.92 3.37
N ASP A 441 28.44 5.73 2.47
CA ASP A 441 28.83 7.14 2.34
C ASP A 441 28.59 7.92 3.64
N LYS A 442 29.37 8.97 3.88
CA LYS A 442 29.24 9.83 5.07
C LYS A 442 27.85 10.48 5.21
N THR A 443 27.09 10.64 4.12
CA THR A 443 25.73 11.19 4.12
C THR A 443 24.65 10.14 4.39
N HIS A 444 24.99 8.84 4.32
CA HIS A 444 24.02 7.77 4.51
C HIS A 444 23.49 7.75 5.96
N THR A 445 22.17 7.73 6.12
CA THR A 445 21.53 7.98 7.43
C THR A 445 21.89 6.93 8.50
N ALA A 446 22.05 5.66 8.12
CA ALA A 446 22.54 4.64 9.04
C ALA A 446 23.95 4.92 9.58
N LYS A 447 24.85 5.48 8.75
CA LYS A 447 26.21 5.81 9.17
C LYS A 447 26.23 7.03 10.08
N ILE A 448 25.40 8.03 9.77
CA ILE A 448 25.17 9.17 10.67
C ILE A 448 24.64 8.69 12.02
N ALA A 449 23.67 7.78 12.03
CA ALA A 449 23.13 7.21 13.27
C ALA A 449 24.17 6.41 14.06
N LEU A 450 25.00 5.60 13.39
CA LEU A 450 26.10 4.87 14.02
C LEU A 450 27.10 5.83 14.67
N ILE A 451 27.58 6.85 13.93
CA ILE A 451 28.52 7.86 14.45
C ILE A 451 27.90 8.57 15.66
N LYS A 452 26.65 9.01 15.58
CA LYS A 452 25.94 9.65 16.70
C LYS A 452 25.87 8.74 17.93
N GLY A 453 25.60 7.45 17.74
CA GLY A 453 25.59 6.45 18.81
C GLY A 453 26.97 6.27 19.45
N LEU A 454 28.03 6.23 18.65
CA LEU A 454 29.42 6.13 19.11
C LEU A 454 29.84 7.40 19.86
N THR A 455 29.58 8.60 19.34
CA THR A 455 29.91 9.88 20.00
C THR A 455 29.14 10.10 21.30
N LYS A 456 27.93 9.55 21.43
CA LYS A 456 27.19 9.58 22.70
C LYS A 456 27.83 8.66 23.75
N SER A 457 28.30 7.49 23.33
CA SER A 457 28.79 6.43 24.23
C SER A 457 30.26 6.63 24.61
N TYR A 458 31.05 7.08 23.65
CA TYR A 458 32.41 7.53 23.82
C TYR A 458 32.36 9.02 23.61
N LYS A 459 32.59 9.83 24.65
CA LYS A 459 32.96 11.24 24.46
C LYS A 459 34.22 11.21 23.59
N LEU A 460 34.05 11.27 22.28
CA LEU A 460 35.12 11.13 21.31
C LEU A 460 35.89 12.46 21.30
N ASP A 461 36.71 12.57 22.34
CA ASP A 461 37.98 13.27 22.53
C ASP A 461 39.01 13.29 21.40
N THR A 462 38.72 12.60 20.30
CA THR A 462 39.78 12.06 19.45
C THR A 462 39.91 12.91 18.21
N ASN A 463 40.40 14.12 18.44
CA ASN A 463 41.28 14.74 17.46
C ASN A 463 42.49 13.81 17.33
N TYR A 464 42.66 13.13 16.19
CA TYR A 464 43.88 12.34 15.89
C TYR A 464 45.10 13.26 15.64
N GLY A 465 45.25 14.32 16.44
CA GLY A 465 46.35 15.28 16.40
C GLY A 465 47.30 15.06 17.58
N LEU A 466 48.56 15.51 17.45
CA LEU A 466 49.59 15.47 18.49
C LEU A 466 49.29 16.33 19.74
N VAL A 467 48.03 16.76 19.90
CA VAL A 467 47.55 17.73 20.89
C VAL A 467 46.30 17.21 21.60
N ASN A 468 46.09 17.66 22.84
CA ASN A 468 44.92 17.34 23.65
C ASN A 468 43.70 18.22 23.29
N GLU A 469 42.59 18.04 24.00
CA GLU A 469 41.32 18.79 23.83
C GLU A 469 41.46 20.33 23.95
N LYS A 470 42.61 20.82 24.47
CA LYS A 470 42.94 22.24 24.64
C LYS A 470 43.94 22.76 23.59
N ASP A 471 44.25 21.97 22.56
CA ASP A 471 45.30 22.26 21.57
C ASP A 471 46.72 22.29 22.16
N GLU A 472 46.94 21.64 23.32
CA GLU A 472 48.26 21.54 23.96
C GLU A 472 48.95 20.22 23.56
N PRO A 473 50.24 20.23 23.20
CA PRO A 473 50.94 19.00 22.82
C PRO A 473 50.99 17.97 23.95
N TYR A 474 50.88 16.68 23.62
CA TYR A 474 51.10 15.62 24.60
C TYR A 474 52.57 15.61 25.05
N ALA A 475 52.83 16.00 26.31
CA ALA A 475 54.18 16.17 26.85
C ALA A 475 55.04 14.90 26.76
N LEU A 476 54.45 13.72 26.97
CA LEU A 476 55.18 12.45 26.87
C LEU A 476 55.57 12.14 25.42
N VAL A 477 54.65 12.29 24.47
CA VAL A 477 54.89 12.01 23.05
C VAL A 477 55.94 12.98 22.48
N THR A 478 55.80 14.27 22.78
CA THR A 478 56.73 15.29 22.30
C THR A 478 58.11 15.19 22.94
N SER A 479 58.22 14.84 24.23
CA SER A 479 59.51 14.62 24.90
C SER A 479 60.25 13.40 24.37
N VAL A 480 59.55 12.28 24.15
CA VAL A 480 60.14 11.07 23.55
C VAL A 480 60.58 11.35 22.10
N ALA A 481 59.75 11.98 21.28
CA ALA A 481 60.12 12.34 19.91
C ALA A 481 61.34 13.27 19.86
N LYS A 482 61.41 14.27 20.76
CA LYS A 482 62.56 15.19 20.87
C LYS A 482 63.83 14.46 21.30
N ALA A 483 63.73 13.54 22.26
CA ALA A 483 64.86 12.73 22.71
C ALA A 483 65.38 11.81 21.60
N ILE A 484 64.48 11.12 20.89
CA ILE A 484 64.83 10.23 19.77
C ILE A 484 65.47 11.04 18.64
N ASN A 485 64.91 12.18 18.25
CA ASN A 485 65.44 13.01 17.18
C ASN A 485 66.83 13.58 17.52
N GLY A 486 67.09 13.88 18.80
CA GLY A 486 68.44 14.24 19.27
C GLY A 486 69.46 13.12 19.07
N ASN A 487 69.04 11.85 19.17
CA ASN A 487 69.89 10.67 18.97
C ASN A 487 70.09 10.28 17.50
N VAL A 488 69.31 10.84 16.57
CA VAL A 488 69.45 10.56 15.13
C VAL A 488 70.82 11.01 14.61
N TYR A 489 71.38 12.08 15.18
CA TYR A 489 72.71 12.56 14.81
C TYR A 489 73.87 11.84 15.52
N SER A 490 73.62 11.14 16.62
CA SER A 490 74.62 10.29 17.29
C SER A 490 74.85 8.94 16.59
N LEU A 491 74.05 8.61 15.56
CA LEU A 491 74.25 7.42 14.72
C LEU A 491 75.29 7.63 13.61
N ARG A 492 75.99 8.77 13.59
CA ARG A 492 76.90 9.16 12.52
C ARG A 492 78.40 9.01 12.86
N ASP A 493 78.75 8.63 14.09
CA ASP A 493 80.13 8.36 14.51
C ASP A 493 80.37 6.88 14.79
#